data_AF-A0A1G4IYW8-F1
#
_entry.id   AF-A0A1G4IYW8-F1
#
_cell.length_a   1.000
_cell.length_b   1.000
_cell.length_c   1.000
_cell.angle_alpha   90.00
_cell.angle_beta   90.00
_cell.angle_gamma   90.00
#
_symmetry.space_group_name_H-M   'P 1'
#
loop_
_entity.id
_entity.type
_entity.pdbx_description
1 polymer ?
#
loop_
_entity_poly.entity_id
_entity_poly.type
_entity_poly.pdbx_seq_one_letter_code
_entity_poly.pdbx_strand_id
1 'polypeptide(L)'
;MLRQVVRQMSSAANRSIDGPIAQSINRKVRERFPDLQHFTIFNDSYKHASHHGMAEAENKIESHFRLEIVSDGFQGLTLPKRHRLIYNLLEDELQNGVHALQLQTRTLSEQARKQ
;
A
#
# COMPACT_ATOMS: atom_id res chain seq x y z
N MET A 1 -24.59 21.74 -24.09
CA MET A 1 -23.29 21.04 -24.06
C MET A 1 -22.59 21.39 -22.76
N LEU A 2 -22.64 20.55 -21.72
CA LEU A 2 -22.00 20.82 -20.42
C LEU A 2 -21.68 19.49 -19.72
N ARG A 3 -20.60 18.83 -20.13
CA ARG A 3 -20.07 17.64 -19.45
C ARG A 3 -18.55 17.55 -19.61
N GLN A 4 -17.79 18.45 -18.98
CA GLN A 4 -16.33 18.29 -18.98
C GLN A 4 -15.57 19.01 -17.86
N VAL A 5 -16.03 18.93 -16.60
CA VAL A 5 -15.27 19.51 -15.46
C VAL A 5 -14.94 18.50 -14.35
N VAL A 6 -15.51 17.29 -14.33
CA VAL A 6 -15.34 16.37 -13.17
C VAL A 6 -14.01 15.60 -13.15
N ARG A 7 -13.20 15.61 -14.22
CA ARG A 7 -12.06 14.66 -14.35
C ARG A 7 -10.77 15.07 -13.61
N GLN A 8 -10.61 16.34 -13.22
CA GLN A 8 -9.34 16.81 -12.63
C GLN A 8 -9.23 16.61 -11.11
N MET A 9 -10.33 16.58 -10.36
CA MET A 9 -10.27 16.46 -8.89
C MET A 9 -10.11 15.01 -8.39
N SER A 10 -10.55 14.01 -9.15
CA SER A 10 -10.49 12.59 -8.76
C SER A 10 -9.07 12.00 -8.73
N SER A 11 -8.12 12.61 -9.44
CA SER A 11 -6.73 12.13 -9.52
C SER A 11 -5.93 12.35 -8.22
N ALA A 12 -6.16 13.47 -7.53
CA ALA A 12 -5.44 13.78 -6.29
C ALA A 12 -5.90 12.88 -5.13
N ALA A 13 -7.21 12.64 -5.00
CA ALA A 13 -7.76 11.75 -3.99
C ALA A 13 -7.25 10.30 -4.16
N ASN A 14 -7.22 9.79 -5.40
CA ASN A 14 -6.70 8.43 -5.70
C ASN A 14 -5.18 8.27 -5.55
N ARG A 15 -4.46 9.33 -5.19
CA ARG A 15 -3.02 9.31 -4.87
C ARG A 15 -2.74 9.67 -3.41
N SER A 16 -3.74 10.17 -2.69
CA SER A 16 -3.58 10.55 -1.29
C SER A 16 -3.31 9.33 -0.43
N ILE A 17 -2.47 9.53 0.58
CA ILE A 17 -2.16 8.58 1.64
C ILE A 17 -2.77 9.02 2.99
N ASP A 18 -3.63 10.04 2.96
CA ASP A 18 -4.28 10.60 4.15
C ASP A 18 -5.63 9.94 4.43
N GLY A 19 -6.05 8.99 3.58
CA GLY A 19 -7.31 8.26 3.74
C GLY A 19 -7.27 7.23 4.88
N PRO A 20 -8.45 6.75 5.31
CA PRO A 20 -8.58 5.87 6.47
C PRO A 20 -7.81 4.55 6.31
N ILE A 21 -7.76 3.97 5.11
CA ILE A 21 -7.03 2.71 4.89
C ILE A 21 -5.52 2.96 4.93
N ALA A 22 -5.04 3.99 4.25
CA ALA A 22 -3.62 4.34 4.28
C ALA A 22 -3.14 4.66 5.70
N GLN A 23 -3.95 5.35 6.50
CA GLN A 23 -3.66 5.61 7.92
C GLN A 23 -3.66 4.33 8.76
N SER A 24 -4.61 3.41 8.54
CA SER A 24 -4.63 2.11 9.23
C SER A 24 -3.38 1.29 8.93
N ILE A 25 -3.00 1.18 7.66
CA ILE A 25 -1.76 0.52 7.22
C ILE A 25 -0.56 1.17 7.90
N ASN A 26 -0.51 2.50 7.92
CA ASN A 26 0.61 3.24 8.53
C ASN A 26 0.79 2.87 10.00
N ARG A 27 -0.30 2.92 10.76
CA ARG A 27 -0.32 2.61 12.19
C ARG A 27 0.09 1.16 12.45
N LYS A 28 -0.57 0.19 11.81
CA LYS A 28 -0.29 -1.25 12.00
C LYS A 28 1.16 -1.61 11.69
N VAL A 29 1.73 -1.07 10.59
CA VAL A 29 3.13 -1.33 10.21
C VAL A 29 4.10 -0.72 11.24
N ARG A 30 3.87 0.52 11.68
CA ARG A 30 4.72 1.16 12.70
C ARG A 30 4.66 0.45 14.05
N GLU A 31 3.49 -0.02 14.46
CA GLU A 31 3.33 -0.80 15.70
C GLU A 31 4.03 -2.16 15.61
N ARG A 32 3.95 -2.84 14.44
CA ARG A 32 4.55 -4.16 14.25
C ARG A 32 6.07 -4.15 14.15
N PHE A 33 6.65 -3.08 13.60
CA PHE A 33 8.08 -2.92 13.35
C PHE A 33 8.59 -1.66 14.06
N PRO A 34 8.92 -1.74 15.36
CA PRO A 34 9.45 -0.60 16.10
C PRO A 34 10.86 -0.20 15.63
N ASP A 35 11.58 -1.11 14.98
CA ASP A 35 12.94 -0.96 14.41
C ASP A 35 12.92 -0.52 12.94
N LEU A 36 11.89 0.22 12.54
CA LEU A 36 11.64 0.56 11.15
C LEU A 36 12.56 1.70 10.69
N GLN A 37 13.40 1.38 9.70
CA GLN A 37 14.46 2.26 9.20
C GLN A 37 14.03 3.04 7.97
N HIS A 38 13.13 2.46 7.17
CA HIS A 38 12.47 3.15 6.07
C HIS A 38 11.08 2.57 5.88
N PHE A 39 10.11 3.47 5.68
CA PHE A 39 8.76 3.08 5.34
C PHE A 39 8.08 4.13 4.48
N THR A 40 7.60 3.68 3.33
CA THR A 40 6.84 4.51 2.42
C THR A 40 5.59 3.77 1.95
N ILE A 41 4.47 4.48 1.95
CA ILE A 41 3.18 4.03 1.41
C ILE A 41 2.94 4.78 0.11
N PHE A 42 2.55 4.06 -0.94
CA PHE A 42 2.10 4.65 -2.19
C PHE A 42 0.69 4.18 -2.50
N ASN A 43 -0.21 5.14 -2.76
CA ASN A 43 -1.54 4.85 -3.29
C ASN A 43 -1.48 4.84 -4.83
N ASP A 44 -1.54 3.63 -5.40
CA ASP A 44 -1.49 3.38 -6.85
C ASP A 44 -2.90 3.17 -7.44
N SER A 45 -3.96 3.41 -6.68
CA SER A 45 -5.35 3.17 -7.10
C SER A 45 -5.71 3.89 -8.41
N TYR A 46 -5.15 5.08 -8.65
CA TYR A 46 -5.35 5.82 -9.89
C TYR A 46 -4.86 5.08 -11.15
N LYS A 47 -3.83 4.23 -11.05
CA LYS A 47 -3.29 3.45 -12.18
C LYS A 47 -4.28 2.39 -12.63
N HIS A 48 -5.14 1.94 -11.74
CA HIS A 48 -6.04 0.81 -11.99
C HIS A 48 -7.53 1.20 -12.06
N ALA A 49 -7.86 2.46 -11.76
CA ALA A 49 -9.23 3.00 -11.82
C ALA A 49 -9.90 2.94 -13.21
N SER A 50 -9.14 2.70 -14.30
CA SER A 50 -9.67 2.61 -15.67
C SER A 50 -9.90 1.18 -16.18
N HIS A 51 -9.62 0.13 -15.39
CA HIS A 51 -9.89 -1.25 -15.81
C HIS A 51 -11.39 -1.58 -15.68
N HIS A 52 -11.97 -2.25 -16.69
CA HIS A 52 -13.40 -2.59 -16.74
C HIS A 52 -13.93 -3.35 -15.50
N GLY A 53 -13.09 -4.12 -14.81
CA GLY A 53 -13.46 -4.82 -13.56
C GLY A 53 -13.56 -3.91 -12.32
N MET A 54 -13.05 -2.68 -12.37
CA MET A 54 -13.16 -1.71 -11.28
C MET A 54 -14.47 -0.93 -11.33
N ALA A 55 -15.27 -1.01 -12.40
CA ALA A 55 -16.53 -0.26 -12.51
C ALA A 55 -17.50 -0.56 -11.36
N GLU A 56 -17.45 -1.78 -10.82
CA GLU A 56 -18.29 -2.28 -9.73
C GLU A 56 -17.61 -2.29 -8.35
N ALA A 57 -16.31 -1.96 -8.27
CA ALA A 57 -15.60 -1.93 -6.99
C ALA A 57 -16.14 -0.80 -6.11
N GLU A 58 -16.55 -1.14 -4.89
CA GLU A 58 -17.03 -0.19 -3.87
C GLU A 58 -15.94 0.81 -3.48
N ASN A 59 -14.68 0.37 -3.44
CA ASN A 59 -13.53 1.23 -3.18
C ASN A 59 -12.65 1.37 -4.43
N LYS A 60 -12.63 2.58 -4.99
CA LYS A 60 -11.79 2.94 -6.15
C LYS A 60 -10.63 3.88 -5.78
N ILE A 61 -10.64 4.40 -4.55
CA ILE A 61 -9.75 5.48 -4.10
C ILE A 61 -8.55 4.92 -3.34
N GLU A 62 -8.77 3.90 -2.51
CA GLU A 62 -7.78 3.25 -1.65
C GLU A 62 -7.81 1.72 -1.86
N SER A 63 -7.68 1.29 -3.11
CA SER A 63 -7.78 -0.13 -3.51
C SER A 63 -6.45 -0.78 -3.84
N HIS A 64 -5.47 -0.01 -4.31
CA HIS A 64 -4.16 -0.53 -4.70
C HIS A 64 -3.07 0.21 -3.95
N PHE A 65 -2.32 -0.53 -3.15
CA PHE A 65 -1.22 0.01 -2.37
C PHE A 65 0.11 -0.65 -2.73
N ARG A 66 1.17 0.14 -2.62
CA ARG A 66 2.54 -0.36 -2.66
C ARG A 66 3.25 0.11 -1.40
N LEU A 67 3.87 -0.83 -0.70
CA LEU A 67 4.62 -0.58 0.53
C LEU A 67 6.09 -0.91 0.31
N GLU A 68 6.94 0.02 0.73
CA GLU A 68 8.38 -0.19 0.84
C GLU A 68 8.74 -0.16 2.31
N ILE A 69 9.27 -1.27 2.83
CA ILE A 69 9.55 -1.46 4.26
C ILE A 69 10.99 -1.95 4.41
N VAL A 70 11.79 -1.20 5.18
CA VAL A 70 13.13 -1.61 5.60
C VAL A 70 13.17 -1.70 7.11
N SER A 71 13.47 -2.90 7.62
CA SER A 71 13.52 -3.20 9.06
C SER A 71 14.40 -4.42 9.29
N ASP A 72 15.10 -4.46 10.42
CA ASP A 72 15.90 -5.61 10.84
C ASP A 72 15.04 -6.76 11.37
N GLY A 73 13.77 -6.51 11.70
CA GLY A 73 12.74 -7.53 11.95
C GLY A 73 12.52 -8.51 10.80
N PHE A 74 13.09 -8.26 9.61
CA PHE A 74 13.11 -9.19 8.48
C PHE A 74 14.36 -10.10 8.41
N GLN A 75 15.35 -9.89 9.29
CA GLN A 75 16.56 -10.72 9.32
C GLN A 75 16.21 -12.19 9.56
N GLY A 76 16.89 -13.08 8.85
CA GLY A 76 16.64 -14.53 8.91
C GLY A 76 15.33 -15.00 8.27
N LEU A 77 14.45 -14.09 7.83
CA LEU A 77 13.21 -14.44 7.13
C LEU A 77 13.41 -14.46 5.61
N THR A 78 12.87 -15.48 4.96
CA THR A 78 12.78 -15.55 3.49
C THR A 78 11.73 -14.58 2.97
N LEU A 79 11.88 -14.12 1.71
CA LEU A 79 10.95 -13.16 1.11
C LEU A 79 9.46 -13.59 1.21
N PRO A 80 9.07 -14.85 0.94
CA PRO A 80 7.68 -15.28 1.12
C PRO A 80 7.19 -15.20 2.57
N LYS A 81 8.05 -15.48 3.56
CA LYS A 81 7.71 -15.35 4.99
C LYS A 81 7.49 -13.88 5.36
N ARG A 82 8.32 -12.98 4.85
CA ARG A 82 8.15 -11.52 5.05
C ARG A 82 6.81 -11.05 4.48
N HIS A 83 6.49 -11.45 3.25
CA HIS A 83 5.22 -11.09 2.62
C HIS A 83 4.01 -11.64 3.39
N ARG A 84 4.04 -12.92 3.80
CA ARG A 84 2.97 -13.51 4.63
C ARG A 84 2.77 -12.76 5.94
N LEU A 85 3.85 -12.34 6.60
CA LEU A 85 3.78 -11.54 7.83
C LEU A 85 3.02 -10.24 7.59
N ILE A 86 3.33 -9.51 6.52
CA ILE A 86 2.64 -8.25 6.19
C ILE A 86 1.19 -8.50 5.73
N TYR A 87 0.93 -9.53 4.94
CA TYR A 87 -0.44 -9.87 4.55
C TYR A 87 -1.31 -10.21 5.75
N ASN A 88 -0.80 -10.99 6.70
CA ASN A 88 -1.53 -11.29 7.93
C ASN A 88 -1.76 -10.04 8.79
N LEU A 89 -0.78 -9.12 8.82
CA LEU A 89 -0.93 -7.85 9.55
C LEU A 89 -2.06 -6.98 8.96
N LEU A 90 -2.22 -7.01 7.64
CA LEU A 90 -3.14 -6.16 6.89
C LEU A 90 -4.36 -6.93 6.35
N GLU A 91 -4.68 -8.06 6.97
CA GLU A 91 -5.76 -8.95 6.51
C GLU A 91 -7.11 -8.22 6.51
N ASP A 92 -7.40 -7.45 7.56
CA ASP A 92 -8.64 -6.66 7.63
C ASP A 92 -8.76 -5.68 6.46
N GLU A 93 -7.69 -4.97 6.13
CA GLU A 93 -7.69 -4.00 5.03
C GLU A 93 -7.88 -4.69 3.67
N LEU A 94 -7.30 -5.88 3.49
CA LEU A 94 -7.45 -6.71 2.29
C LEU A 94 -8.87 -7.26 2.13
N GLN A 95 -9.54 -7.59 3.23
CA GLN A 95 -10.93 -8.05 3.20
C GLN A 95 -11.93 -6.90 3.01
N ASN A 96 -11.58 -5.69 3.43
CA ASN A 96 -12.52 -4.55 3.51
C ASN A 96 -12.25 -3.41 2.50
N GLY A 97 -11.45 -3.64 1.46
CA GLY A 97 -11.38 -2.68 0.34
C GLY A 97 -10.06 -2.59 -0.42
N VAL A 98 -8.96 -3.13 0.13
CA VAL A 98 -7.69 -3.22 -0.61
C VAL A 98 -7.74 -4.43 -1.53
N HIS A 99 -7.77 -4.18 -2.83
CA HIS A 99 -7.76 -5.21 -3.85
C HIS A 99 -6.36 -5.79 -4.09
N ALA A 100 -5.33 -4.94 -4.08
CA ALA A 100 -3.96 -5.37 -4.36
C ALA A 100 -2.94 -4.64 -3.49
N LEU A 101 -1.95 -5.40 -3.02
CA LEU A 101 -0.87 -4.92 -2.19
C LEU A 101 0.47 -5.39 -2.75
N GLN A 102 1.28 -4.44 -3.23
CA GLN A 102 2.65 -4.72 -3.68
C GLN A 102 3.62 -4.46 -2.52
N LEU A 103 4.50 -5.43 -2.24
CA LEU A 103 5.44 -5.35 -1.13
C LEU A 103 6.88 -5.34 -1.61
N GLN A 104 7.67 -4.41 -1.07
CA GLN A 104 9.12 -4.46 -1.10
C GLN A 104 9.63 -4.49 0.35
N THR A 105 10.04 -5.66 0.82
CA THR A 105 10.55 -5.86 2.19
C THR A 105 12.04 -6.15 2.18
N ARG A 106 12.84 -5.34 2.87
CA ARG A 106 14.31 -5.49 2.93
C ARG A 106 14.85 -5.34 4.35
N THR A 107 15.98 -5.96 4.62
CA THR A 107 16.79 -5.63 5.81
C THR A 107 17.66 -4.41 5.53
N LEU A 108 18.24 -3.81 6.57
CA LEU A 108 19.22 -2.73 6.41
C LEU A 108 20.38 -3.14 5.51
N SER A 109 20.94 -4.34 5.74
CA SER A 109 22.06 -4.86 4.96
C SER A 109 21.71 -5.06 3.49
N GLU A 110 20.48 -5.46 3.17
CA GLU A 110 20.00 -5.60 1.79
C GLU A 110 19.78 -4.25 1.12
N GLN A 111 19.25 -3.25 1.85
CA GLN A 111 19.04 -1.90 1.33
C GLN A 111 20.37 -1.20 1.01
N ALA A 112 21.40 -1.38 1.84
CA ALA A 112 22.72 -0.79 1.64
C ALA A 112 23.44 -1.30 0.38
N ARG A 113 23.17 -2.55 -0.04
CA ARG A 113 23.76 -3.15 -1.25
C ARG A 113 23.10 -2.72 -2.55
N LYS A 114 21.97 -2.00 -2.47
CA LYS A 114 21.15 -1.61 -3.62
C LYS A 114 21.33 -0.14 -4.02
N GLN A 115 22.15 0.61 -3.27
CA GLN A 115 22.59 1.98 -3.58
C GLN A 115 23.88 1.93 -4.37
#